data_AF-A0A969AX64-F1
#
_entry.id   AF-A0A969AX64-F1
#
_cell.length_a   1.000
_cell.length_b   1.000
_cell.length_c   1.000
_cell.angle_alpha   90.00
_cell.angle_beta   90.00
_cell.angle_gamma   90.00
#
_symmetry.space_group_name_H-M   'P 1'
#
loop_
_entity.id
_entity.type
_entity.pdbx_description
1 polymer ?
#
loop_
_entity_poly.entity_id
_entity_poly.type
_entity_poly.pdbx_seq_one_letter_code
_entity_poly.pdbx_strand_id
1 'polypeptide(L)'
;MKRPLLELHFSQLKNAWGNSKNNVYSDSRKQGYHDSLSSLFEFLVKDQFVSLTSSQSFARSQIINFFLRSLKVLDGSTLNNIPFEIVKCLEVALLDFAPSQKEFIIVTSLSDNINDFYFDDYLAINDHLYQLIENTSGIQFNYRLIQINLPRYLARDYFANVVLYHEVGHFIDLIYGISDTQHDRLCILINYFIVIGSINQLKYGMTH
;
A
#
# COMPACT_ATOMS: atom_id res chain seq x y z
N MET A 1 14.07 -13.65 18.16
CA MET A 1 13.08 -14.63 17.65
C MET A 1 13.68 -16.03 17.70
N LYS A 2 12.90 -17.07 18.00
CA LYS A 2 13.42 -18.46 18.04
C LYS A 2 13.63 -18.97 16.60
N ARG A 3 14.76 -19.63 16.34
CA ARG A 3 15.17 -20.11 14.99
C ARG A 3 14.11 -20.94 14.24
N PRO A 4 13.41 -21.90 14.86
CA PRO A 4 12.40 -22.70 14.16
C PRO A 4 11.24 -21.87 13.60
N LEU A 5 10.92 -20.76 14.27
CA LEU A 5 9.85 -19.86 13.84
C LEU A 5 10.27 -19.06 12.61
N LEU A 6 11.55 -18.69 12.50
CA LEU A 6 12.06 -17.97 11.33
C LEU A 6 12.05 -18.86 10.08
N GLU A 7 12.47 -20.11 10.22
CA GLU A 7 12.41 -21.10 9.14
C GLU A 7 10.97 -21.38 8.71
N LEU A 8 10.04 -21.45 9.68
CA LEU A 8 8.61 -21.59 9.38
C LEU A 8 8.10 -20.41 8.56
N HIS A 9 8.38 -19.16 8.99
CA HIS A 9 7.96 -17.96 8.25
C HIS A 9 8.57 -17.92 6.85
N PHE A 10 9.83 -18.33 6.71
CA PHE A 10 10.48 -18.40 5.40
C PHE A 10 9.86 -19.47 4.49
N SER A 11 9.50 -20.63 5.04
CA SER A 11 8.78 -21.67 4.31
C SER A 11 7.40 -21.20 3.82
N GLN A 12 6.67 -20.48 4.68
CA GLN A 12 5.40 -19.85 4.31
C GLN A 12 5.59 -18.84 3.17
N LEU A 13 6.64 -18.02 3.24
CA LEU A 13 6.99 -17.07 2.20
C LEU A 13 7.36 -17.75 0.88
N LYS A 14 8.10 -18.86 0.88
CA LYS A 14 8.38 -19.63 -0.34
C LYS A 14 7.11 -20.12 -1.01
N ASN A 15 6.16 -20.64 -0.22
CA ASN A 15 4.89 -21.11 -0.75
C ASN A 15 4.07 -19.96 -1.32
N ALA A 16 3.97 -18.84 -0.61
CA ALA A 16 3.26 -17.66 -1.07
C ALA A 16 3.87 -17.10 -2.38
N TRP A 17 5.20 -16.93 -2.41
CA TRP A 17 5.91 -16.47 -3.60
C TRP A 17 5.73 -17.44 -4.79
N GLY A 18 5.74 -18.75 -4.54
CA GLY A 18 5.52 -19.76 -5.58
C GLY A 18 4.21 -19.57 -6.35
N ASN A 19 3.16 -19.07 -5.70
CA ASN A 19 1.86 -18.80 -6.30
C ASN A 19 1.84 -17.47 -7.07
N SER A 20 2.60 -16.47 -6.62
CA SER A 20 2.49 -15.09 -7.08
C SER A 20 3.65 -14.63 -7.97
N LYS A 21 4.73 -15.43 -8.12
CA LYS A 21 5.95 -15.11 -8.88
C LYS A 21 5.73 -14.76 -10.36
N ASN A 22 4.61 -15.19 -10.93
CA ASN A 22 4.26 -15.01 -12.33
C ASN A 22 3.13 -13.98 -12.49
N ASN A 23 2.82 -13.23 -11.44
CA ASN A 23 1.82 -12.17 -11.52
C ASN A 23 2.28 -11.11 -12.51
N VAL A 24 1.34 -10.70 -13.35
CA VAL A 24 1.54 -9.61 -14.30
C VAL A 24 0.64 -8.47 -13.87
N TYR A 25 1.21 -7.27 -13.79
CA TYR A 25 0.49 -6.06 -13.41
C TYR A 25 0.36 -5.15 -14.64
N SER A 26 -0.81 -4.55 -14.80
CA SER A 26 -1.04 -3.53 -15.85
C SER A 26 -0.27 -2.24 -15.56
N ASP A 27 0.01 -1.94 -14.29
CA ASP A 27 0.80 -0.79 -13.87
C ASP A 27 2.28 -1.16 -13.80
N SER A 28 3.10 -0.52 -14.64
CA SER A 28 4.56 -0.68 -14.66
C SER A 28 5.24 -0.43 -13.30
N ARG A 29 4.69 0.44 -12.45
CA ARG A 29 5.23 0.71 -11.12
C ARG A 29 5.03 -0.46 -10.18
N LYS A 30 3.86 -1.13 -10.26
CA LYS A 30 3.57 -2.36 -9.51
C LYS A 30 4.48 -3.49 -9.97
N GLN A 31 4.74 -3.58 -11.29
CA GLN A 31 5.70 -4.53 -11.83
C GLN A 31 7.11 -4.27 -11.29
N GLY A 32 7.61 -3.02 -11.33
CA GLY A 32 8.93 -2.69 -10.78
C GLY A 32 9.07 -2.97 -9.28
N TYR A 33 8.00 -2.78 -8.50
CA TYR A 33 7.96 -3.19 -7.10
C TYR A 33 8.03 -4.73 -6.96
N HIS A 34 7.29 -5.46 -7.79
CA HIS A 34 7.31 -6.93 -7.80
C HIS A 34 8.68 -7.49 -8.21
N ASP A 35 9.37 -6.84 -9.15
CA ASP A 35 10.73 -7.23 -9.56
C ASP A 35 11.75 -7.00 -8.42
N SER A 36 11.55 -5.95 -7.62
CA SER A 36 12.32 -5.70 -6.39
C SER A 36 12.06 -6.77 -5.33
N LEU A 37 10.80 -7.23 -5.18
CA LEU A 37 10.48 -8.40 -4.34
C LEU A 37 11.14 -9.68 -4.88
N SER A 38 11.16 -9.90 -6.19
CA SER A 38 11.83 -11.06 -6.79
C SER A 38 13.32 -11.09 -6.41
N SER A 39 14.00 -9.94 -6.56
CA SER A 39 15.41 -9.79 -6.16
C SER A 39 15.61 -10.05 -4.66
N LEU A 40 14.68 -9.57 -3.82
CA LEU A 40 14.73 -9.78 -2.38
C LEU A 40 14.51 -11.25 -2.02
N PHE A 41 13.65 -11.96 -2.74
CA PHE A 41 13.44 -13.39 -2.59
C PHE A 41 14.72 -14.17 -2.90
N GLU A 42 15.39 -13.86 -4.01
CA GLU A 42 16.66 -14.50 -4.37
C GLU A 42 17.75 -14.29 -3.30
N PHE A 43 17.81 -13.10 -2.71
CA PHE A 43 18.69 -12.82 -1.57
C PHE A 43 18.36 -13.72 -0.38
N LEU A 44 17.08 -13.80 0.02
CA LEU A 44 16.64 -14.62 1.16
C LEU A 44 16.84 -16.12 0.94
N VAL A 45 16.75 -16.61 -0.30
CA VAL A 45 17.04 -18.02 -0.65
C VAL A 45 18.52 -18.36 -0.48
N LYS A 46 19.41 -17.41 -0.76
CA LYS A 46 20.86 -17.57 -0.59
C LYS A 46 21.32 -17.36 0.86
N ASP A 47 20.48 -16.75 1.71
CA ASP A 47 20.82 -16.49 3.11
C ASP A 47 20.90 -17.78 3.94
N GLN A 48 21.92 -17.87 4.81
CA GLN A 48 22.10 -19.00 5.71
C GLN A 48 21.54 -18.65 7.09
N PHE A 49 20.27 -18.98 7.34
CA PHE A 49 19.60 -18.65 8.61
C PHE A 49 20.27 -19.28 9.85
N VAL A 50 21.06 -20.34 9.66
CA VAL A 50 21.72 -21.09 10.74
C VAL A 50 22.81 -20.27 11.45
N SER A 51 23.52 -19.41 10.71
CA SER A 51 24.64 -18.62 11.25
C SER A 51 24.25 -17.25 11.79
N LEU A 52 22.96 -16.92 11.80
CA LEU A 52 22.49 -15.59 12.19
C LEU A 52 22.52 -15.37 13.70
N THR A 53 22.95 -14.18 14.10
CA THR A 53 22.80 -13.70 15.48
C THR A 53 21.33 -13.43 15.81
N SER A 54 21.03 -13.23 17.09
CA SER A 54 19.66 -12.91 17.52
C SER A 54 19.11 -11.62 16.90
N SER A 55 19.95 -10.59 16.73
CA SER A 55 19.56 -9.31 16.11
C SER A 55 19.34 -9.48 14.60
N GLN A 56 20.24 -10.19 13.91
CA GLN A 56 20.08 -10.52 12.50
C GLN A 56 18.81 -11.34 12.25
N SER A 57 18.55 -12.36 13.08
CA SER A 57 17.34 -13.17 12.98
C SER A 57 16.06 -12.34 13.11
N PHE A 58 16.06 -11.33 14.01
CA PHE A 58 14.94 -10.41 14.13
C PHE A 58 14.77 -9.54 12.88
N ALA A 59 15.87 -8.99 12.34
CA ALA A 59 15.85 -8.24 11.09
C ALA A 59 15.30 -9.07 9.93
N ARG A 60 15.75 -10.32 9.75
CA ARG A 60 15.21 -11.23 8.72
C ARG A 60 13.71 -11.47 8.89
N SER A 61 13.23 -11.61 10.12
CA SER A 61 11.79 -11.75 10.37
C SER A 61 11.01 -10.52 9.94
N GLN A 62 11.54 -9.32 10.16
CA GLN A 62 10.89 -8.08 9.75
C GLN A 62 10.83 -7.99 8.22
N ILE A 63 11.92 -8.34 7.54
CA ILE A 63 12.00 -8.39 6.07
C ILE A 63 11.01 -9.43 5.51
N ILE A 64 10.93 -10.62 6.09
CA ILE A 64 9.97 -11.67 5.67
C ILE A 64 8.52 -11.20 5.86
N ASN A 65 8.21 -10.55 6.99
CA ASN A 65 6.87 -10.02 7.24
C ASN A 65 6.51 -8.90 6.25
N PHE A 66 7.44 -7.98 5.99
CA PHE A 66 7.31 -6.94 4.96
C PHE A 66 7.00 -7.56 3.59
N PHE A 67 7.75 -8.59 3.19
CA PHE A 67 7.55 -9.28 1.93
C PHE A 67 6.15 -9.90 1.85
N LEU A 68 5.76 -10.67 2.88
CA LEU A 68 4.44 -11.33 2.92
C LEU A 68 3.28 -10.33 2.84
N ARG A 69 3.39 -9.20 3.55
CA ARG A 69 2.40 -8.12 3.48
C ARG A 69 2.33 -7.50 2.08
N SER A 70 3.48 -7.17 1.51
CA SER A 70 3.57 -6.60 0.16
C SER A 70 2.95 -7.53 -0.88
N LEU A 71 3.26 -8.82 -0.80
CA LEU A 71 2.71 -9.83 -1.71
C LEU A 71 1.18 -9.94 -1.59
N LYS A 72 0.66 -10.03 -0.36
CA LYS A 72 -0.79 -10.12 -0.10
C LYS A 72 -1.55 -8.96 -0.75
N VAL A 73 -1.02 -7.75 -0.64
CA VAL A 73 -1.67 -6.54 -1.13
C VAL A 73 -1.57 -6.43 -2.65
N LEU A 74 -0.42 -6.79 -3.23
CA LEU A 74 -0.24 -6.85 -4.67
C LEU A 74 -1.12 -7.93 -5.31
N ASP A 75 -1.23 -9.11 -4.71
CA ASP A 75 -2.12 -10.19 -5.16
C ASP A 75 -3.59 -9.73 -5.14
N GLY A 76 -4.00 -8.99 -4.11
CA GLY A 76 -5.33 -8.39 -4.06
C GLY A 76 -5.59 -7.41 -5.21
N SER A 77 -4.54 -6.79 -5.74
CA SER A 77 -4.59 -5.79 -6.80
C SER A 77 -4.58 -6.38 -8.23
N THR A 78 -4.29 -7.67 -8.43
CA THR A 78 -4.31 -8.30 -9.77
C THR A 78 -5.72 -8.70 -10.21
N LEU A 79 -6.63 -8.93 -9.26
CA LEU A 79 -7.95 -9.49 -9.51
C LEU A 79 -9.00 -8.48 -10.04
N ASN A 80 -8.62 -7.22 -10.29
CA ASN A 80 -9.54 -6.14 -10.73
C ASN A 80 -10.83 -6.07 -9.89
N ASN A 81 -10.70 -6.31 -8.59
CA ASN A 81 -11.85 -6.40 -7.71
C ASN A 81 -12.53 -5.04 -7.48
N ILE A 82 -11.74 -3.98 -7.47
CA ILE A 82 -12.21 -2.59 -7.45
C ILE A 82 -12.06 -2.03 -8.87
N PRO A 83 -13.07 -1.32 -9.38
CA PRO A 83 -13.00 -0.66 -10.68
C PRO A 83 -11.73 0.18 -10.83
N PHE A 84 -11.04 -0.01 -11.95
CA PHE A 84 -9.79 0.68 -12.24
C PHE A 84 -9.96 2.20 -12.23
N GLU A 85 -11.12 2.68 -12.66
CA GLU A 85 -11.51 4.09 -12.66
C GLU A 85 -11.45 4.68 -11.25
N ILE A 86 -11.91 3.94 -10.24
CA ILE A 86 -11.87 4.39 -8.85
C ILE A 86 -10.41 4.55 -8.41
N VAL A 87 -9.58 3.54 -8.66
CA VAL A 87 -8.14 3.59 -8.33
C VAL A 87 -7.46 4.77 -9.03
N LYS A 88 -7.77 5.01 -10.31
CA LYS A 88 -7.23 6.16 -11.05
C LYS A 88 -7.68 7.50 -10.50
N CYS A 89 -8.94 7.63 -10.09
CA CYS A 89 -9.40 8.86 -9.45
C CYS A 89 -8.68 9.12 -8.12
N LEU A 90 -8.42 8.08 -7.32
CA LEU A 90 -7.63 8.20 -6.09
C LEU A 90 -6.18 8.61 -6.38
N GLU A 91 -5.56 8.06 -7.43
CA GLU A 91 -4.20 8.43 -7.85
C GLU A 91 -4.13 9.89 -8.31
N VAL A 92 -5.13 10.37 -9.05
CA VAL A 92 -5.21 11.78 -9.47
C VAL A 92 -5.35 12.67 -8.24
N ALA A 93 -6.26 12.35 -7.32
CA ALA A 93 -6.41 13.13 -6.09
C ALA A 93 -5.12 13.16 -5.28
N LEU A 94 -4.43 12.03 -5.13
CA LEU A 94 -3.14 11.97 -4.46
C LEU A 94 -2.10 12.91 -5.11
N LEU A 95 -2.03 12.93 -6.44
CA LEU A 95 -1.11 13.81 -7.16
C LEU A 95 -1.49 15.29 -7.07
N ASP A 96 -2.78 15.61 -6.97
CA ASP A 96 -3.25 16.99 -6.79
C ASP A 96 -2.84 17.54 -5.42
N PHE A 97 -2.94 16.73 -4.37
CA PHE A 97 -2.56 17.13 -3.02
C PHE A 97 -1.06 16.99 -2.73
N ALA A 98 -0.39 16.03 -3.38
CA ALA A 98 1.01 15.70 -3.12
C ALA A 98 1.79 15.44 -4.42
N PRO A 99 1.99 16.44 -5.28
CA PRO A 99 2.58 16.27 -6.61
C PRO A 99 4.05 15.82 -6.59
N SER A 100 4.76 16.04 -5.48
CA SER A 100 6.12 15.52 -5.25
C SER A 100 6.15 14.02 -4.93
N GLN A 101 5.01 13.41 -4.58
CA GLN A 101 4.92 12.06 -4.04
C GLN A 101 4.61 11.02 -5.14
N LYS A 102 5.34 11.09 -6.26
CA LYS A 102 5.21 10.15 -7.39
C LYS A 102 5.70 8.73 -7.08
N GLU A 103 6.36 8.57 -5.95
CA GLU A 103 6.92 7.32 -5.46
C GLU A 103 5.86 6.40 -4.87
N PHE A 104 4.63 6.87 -4.61
CA PHE A 104 3.58 6.03 -4.07
C PHE A 104 2.69 5.38 -5.13
N ILE A 105 2.29 4.16 -4.82
CA ILE A 105 1.36 3.36 -5.61
C ILE A 105 0.15 3.05 -4.72
N ILE A 106 -1.04 3.41 -5.19
CA ILE A 106 -2.27 2.99 -4.53
C ILE A 106 -2.55 1.54 -4.86
N VAL A 107 -2.68 0.76 -3.81
CA VAL A 107 -3.06 -0.65 -3.85
C VAL A 107 -4.26 -0.84 -2.96
N THR A 108 -5.21 -1.62 -3.45
CA THR A 108 -6.48 -1.81 -2.76
C THR A 108 -6.63 -3.28 -2.40
N SER A 109 -7.04 -3.55 -1.17
CA SER A 109 -7.33 -4.90 -0.70
C SER A 109 -8.78 -4.99 -0.25
N LEU A 110 -9.40 -6.12 -0.59
CA LEU A 110 -10.74 -6.42 -0.12
C LEU A 110 -10.70 -7.22 1.17
N SER A 111 -11.53 -6.81 2.13
CA SER A 111 -11.78 -7.56 3.36
C SER A 111 -13.20 -8.12 3.37
N ASP A 112 -13.38 -9.25 4.05
CA ASP A 112 -14.70 -9.83 4.30
C ASP A 112 -15.34 -9.24 5.57
N ASN A 113 -14.63 -8.39 6.32
CA ASN A 113 -15.16 -7.67 7.47
C ASN A 113 -15.96 -6.44 7.02
N ILE A 114 -17.11 -6.24 7.66
CA ILE A 114 -18.08 -5.18 7.34
C ILE A 114 -17.54 -3.78 7.62
N ASN A 115 -16.66 -3.65 8.62
CA ASN A 115 -16.13 -2.37 9.10
C ASN A 115 -14.68 -2.10 8.65
N ASP A 116 -14.12 -2.90 7.74
CA ASP A 116 -12.72 -2.76 7.30
C ASP A 116 -12.57 -1.68 6.23
N PHE A 117 -12.85 -0.45 6.63
CA PHE A 117 -12.40 0.75 5.92
C PHE A 117 -11.23 1.33 6.70
N TYR A 118 -10.03 1.14 6.18
CA TYR A 118 -8.86 1.77 6.78
C TYR A 118 -7.70 1.84 5.79
N PHE A 119 -6.96 2.93 5.91
CA PHE A 119 -5.61 3.09 5.41
C PHE A 119 -4.61 2.31 6.28
N ASP A 120 -3.78 1.47 5.65
CA ASP A 120 -2.61 0.83 6.29
C ASP A 120 -1.34 1.56 5.86
N ASP A 121 -0.68 2.20 6.82
CA ASP A 121 0.50 3.04 6.64
C ASP A 121 1.81 2.26 6.57
N TYR A 122 1.79 0.98 6.92
CA TYR A 122 2.99 0.19 7.17
C TYR A 122 3.94 0.12 5.97
N LEU A 123 3.40 -0.09 4.76
CA LEU A 123 4.18 -0.19 3.53
C LEU A 123 4.45 1.18 2.88
N ALA A 124 3.76 2.22 3.32
CA ALA A 124 3.93 3.57 2.79
C ALA A 124 5.02 4.34 3.56
N ILE A 125 5.02 4.27 4.89
CA ILE A 125 5.72 5.29 5.71
C ILE A 125 6.87 4.71 6.54
N ASN A 126 7.01 3.39 6.61
CA ASN A 126 8.05 2.78 7.44
C ASN A 126 9.46 2.85 6.81
N ASP A 127 10.09 4.03 6.87
CA ASP A 127 11.45 4.31 6.36
C ASP A 127 12.48 3.34 6.93
N HIS A 128 12.36 3.01 8.22
CA HIS A 128 13.29 2.11 8.89
C HIS A 128 13.30 0.71 8.27
N LEU A 129 12.16 0.20 7.81
CA LEU A 129 12.10 -1.09 7.12
C LEU A 129 12.76 -1.04 5.74
N TYR A 130 12.49 0.01 4.96
CA TYR A 130 13.12 0.18 3.65
C TYR A 130 14.64 0.31 3.79
N GLN A 131 15.10 1.12 4.74
CA GLN A 131 16.53 1.24 5.08
C GLN A 131 17.11 -0.08 5.59
N LEU A 132 16.38 -0.84 6.40
CA LEU A 132 16.82 -2.15 6.89
C LEU A 132 17.01 -3.13 5.72
N ILE A 133 16.08 -3.16 4.77
CA ILE A 133 16.16 -4.03 3.59
C ILE A 133 17.36 -3.63 2.74
N GLU A 134 17.51 -2.34 2.45
CA GLU A 134 18.62 -1.83 1.67
C GLU A 134 19.97 -2.14 2.33
N ASN A 135 20.13 -1.84 3.62
CA ASN A 135 21.36 -2.12 4.36
C ASN A 135 21.69 -3.61 4.46
N THR A 136 20.67 -4.48 4.46
CA THR A 136 20.86 -5.93 4.62
C THR A 136 21.11 -6.63 3.28
N SER A 137 20.44 -6.20 2.22
CA SER A 137 20.39 -6.91 0.93
C SER A 137 20.95 -6.11 -0.25
N GLY A 138 21.15 -4.80 -0.11
CA GLY A 138 21.53 -3.88 -1.18
C GLY A 138 20.38 -3.53 -2.14
N ILE A 139 19.15 -3.97 -1.86
CA ILE A 139 18.00 -3.79 -2.74
C ILE A 139 17.23 -2.54 -2.33
N GLN A 140 16.98 -1.67 -3.31
CA GLN A 140 16.19 -0.45 -3.15
C GLN A 140 14.81 -0.62 -3.78
N PHE A 141 13.79 -0.10 -3.11
CA PHE A 141 12.44 -0.01 -3.64
C PHE A 141 12.19 1.43 -4.11
N ASN A 142 12.02 1.61 -5.41
CA ASN A 142 11.76 2.92 -6.03
C ASN A 142 10.34 3.44 -5.75
N TYR A 143 9.46 2.57 -5.25
CA TYR A 143 8.08 2.88 -4.98
C TYR A 143 7.65 2.35 -3.62
N ARG A 144 6.60 2.95 -3.07
CA ARG A 144 5.98 2.57 -1.81
C ARG A 144 4.49 2.32 -1.99
N LEU A 145 3.92 1.45 -1.16
CA LEU A 145 2.54 1.00 -1.32
C LEU A 145 1.63 1.69 -0.31
N ILE A 146 0.67 2.48 -0.81
CA ILE A 146 -0.45 3.01 -0.03
C ILE A 146 -1.56 1.97 -0.09
N GLN A 147 -1.79 1.27 1.02
CA GLN A 147 -2.82 0.25 1.09
C GLN A 147 -4.12 0.86 1.61
N ILE A 148 -5.17 0.74 0.80
CA ILE A 148 -6.53 1.10 1.20
C ILE A 148 -7.37 -0.17 1.26
N ASN A 149 -7.93 -0.45 2.43
CA ASN A 149 -8.80 -1.59 2.63
C ASN A 149 -10.26 -1.19 2.43
N LEU A 150 -11.01 -2.08 1.79
CA LEU A 150 -12.44 -1.90 1.52
C LEU A 150 -13.19 -3.21 1.78
N PRO A 151 -14.39 -3.18 2.36
CA PRO A 151 -15.22 -4.37 2.45
C PRO A 151 -15.67 -4.88 1.06
N ARG A 152 -15.57 -6.18 0.83
CA ARG A 152 -15.83 -6.83 -0.48
C ARG A 152 -17.21 -6.51 -1.05
N TYR A 153 -18.24 -6.43 -0.21
CA TYR A 153 -19.62 -6.14 -0.64
C TYR A 153 -19.79 -4.71 -1.16
N LEU A 154 -18.85 -3.81 -0.87
CA LEU A 154 -18.85 -2.40 -1.30
C LEU A 154 -17.87 -2.12 -2.44
N ALA A 155 -17.16 -3.13 -2.95
CA ALA A 155 -16.17 -2.99 -4.02
C ALA A 155 -16.71 -2.34 -5.31
N ARG A 156 -18.04 -2.36 -5.52
CA ARG A 156 -18.73 -1.75 -6.66
C ARG A 156 -19.75 -0.69 -6.26
N ASP A 157 -19.81 -0.32 -4.98
CA ASP A 157 -20.70 0.72 -4.52
C ASP A 157 -20.04 2.09 -4.74
N TYR A 158 -20.68 2.95 -5.52
CA TYR A 158 -20.18 4.30 -5.78
C TYR A 158 -20.11 5.17 -4.52
N PHE A 159 -20.93 4.90 -3.50
CA PHE A 159 -20.85 5.63 -2.23
C PHE A 159 -19.60 5.27 -1.42
N ALA A 160 -19.02 4.09 -1.65
CA ALA A 160 -17.75 3.71 -1.02
C ALA A 160 -16.60 4.64 -1.42
N ASN A 161 -16.71 5.34 -2.55
CA ASN A 161 -15.71 6.31 -2.98
C ASN A 161 -15.47 7.41 -1.93
N VAL A 162 -16.51 7.88 -1.24
CA VAL A 162 -16.37 8.93 -0.21
C VAL A 162 -15.41 8.46 0.88
N VAL A 163 -15.54 7.20 1.30
CA VAL A 163 -14.67 6.60 2.32
C VAL A 163 -13.27 6.38 1.76
N LEU A 164 -13.13 5.91 0.51
CA LEU A 164 -11.81 5.73 -0.11
C LEU A 164 -11.04 7.05 -0.22
N TYR A 165 -11.71 8.16 -0.57
CA TYR A 165 -11.07 9.47 -0.54
C TYR A 165 -10.68 9.86 0.90
N HIS A 166 -11.57 9.64 1.88
CA HIS A 166 -11.27 9.90 3.28
C HIS A 166 -9.98 9.19 3.75
N GLU A 167 -9.78 7.94 3.36
CA GLU A 167 -8.54 7.19 3.65
C GLU A 167 -7.30 7.78 2.96
N VAL A 168 -7.43 8.28 1.72
CA VAL A 168 -6.35 9.05 1.07
C VAL A 168 -6.06 10.35 1.84
N GLY A 169 -7.11 10.99 2.38
CA GLY A 169 -6.99 12.14 3.27
C GLY A 169 -6.15 11.85 4.51
N HIS A 170 -6.34 10.69 5.14
CA HIS A 170 -5.52 10.25 6.27
C HIS A 170 -4.05 10.07 5.89
N PHE A 171 -3.77 9.52 4.70
CA PHE A 171 -2.39 9.42 4.23
C PHE A 171 -1.75 10.81 4.03
N ILE A 172 -2.47 11.74 3.39
CA ILE A 172 -1.98 13.12 3.18
C ILE A 172 -1.72 13.80 4.52
N ASP A 173 -2.65 13.66 5.46
CA ASP A 173 -2.52 14.21 6.80
C ASP A 173 -1.26 13.69 7.51
N LEU A 174 -1.01 12.38 7.41
CA LEU A 174 0.16 11.74 8.02
C LEU A 174 1.49 12.19 7.40
N ILE A 175 1.54 12.44 6.08
CA ILE A 175 2.75 12.92 5.40
C ILE A 175 3.05 14.40 5.72
N TYR A 176 2.03 15.24 5.87
CA TYR A 176 2.21 16.69 6.04
C TYR A 176 1.97 17.19 7.47
N GLY A 177 1.52 16.33 8.39
CA GLY A 177 1.22 16.69 9.78
C GLY A 177 0.12 17.75 9.90
N ILE A 178 -0.93 17.65 9.08
CA ILE A 178 -1.98 18.69 9.00
C ILE A 178 -2.78 18.74 10.31
N SER A 179 -3.09 17.59 10.90
CA SER A 179 -3.81 17.46 12.18
C SER A 179 -2.92 17.79 13.38
N ASP A 180 -1.63 17.43 13.33
CA ASP A 180 -0.67 17.77 14.40
C ASP A 180 -0.39 19.27 14.48
N THR A 181 -0.55 19.98 13.36
CA THR A 181 -0.39 21.43 13.31
C THR A 181 -1.60 22.21 13.81
N GLN A 182 -2.77 21.61 14.09
CA GLN A 182 -3.91 22.33 14.68
C GLN A 182 -4.79 21.52 15.64
N HIS A 183 -4.72 21.89 16.93
CA HIS A 183 -5.72 21.61 17.97
C HIS A 183 -7.09 22.29 17.71
N ASP A 184 -7.29 22.87 16.53
CA ASP A 184 -8.53 23.49 16.09
C ASP A 184 -8.69 23.17 14.61
N ARG A 185 -9.70 22.37 14.24
CA ARG A 185 -10.56 22.56 13.05
C ARG A 185 -11.25 21.27 12.62
N LEU A 186 -12.51 21.22 13.00
CA LEU A 186 -13.66 20.70 12.24
C LEU A 186 -13.71 21.06 10.72
N CYS A 187 -12.66 21.61 10.10
CA CYS A 187 -12.69 22.21 8.75
C CYS A 187 -12.33 21.26 7.59
N ILE A 188 -11.72 20.10 7.82
CA ILE A 188 -11.45 19.15 6.71
C ILE A 188 -12.76 18.50 6.22
N LEU A 189 -13.74 18.31 7.11
CA LEU A 189 -15.07 17.76 6.80
C LEU A 189 -15.92 18.69 5.90
N ILE A 190 -15.73 20.01 5.96
CA ILE A 190 -16.54 20.96 5.18
C ILE A 190 -15.98 21.18 3.76
N ASN A 191 -14.65 21.15 3.56
CA ASN A 191 -14.08 21.22 2.21
C ASN A 191 -14.21 19.89 1.43
N TYR A 192 -14.31 18.75 2.12
CA TYR A 192 -14.60 17.45 1.49
C TYR A 192 -15.95 17.41 0.77
N PHE A 193 -16.97 18.12 1.28
CA PHE A 193 -18.27 18.24 0.61
C PHE A 193 -18.24 19.17 -0.62
N ILE A 194 -17.30 20.13 -0.67
CA ILE A 194 -17.22 21.11 -1.77
C ILE A 194 -16.57 20.51 -3.03
N VAL A 195 -15.65 19.55 -2.89
CA VAL A 195 -15.05 18.88 -4.07
C VAL A 195 -16.11 18.03 -4.80
N ILE A 196 -17.02 17.39 -4.08
CA ILE A 196 -18.16 16.66 -4.67
C ILE A 196 -19.17 17.65 -5.31
N GLY A 197 -19.36 18.84 -4.72
CA GLY A 197 -20.17 19.92 -5.30
C GLY A 197 -19.58 20.56 -6.57
N SER A 198 -18.25 20.65 -6.67
CA SER A 198 -17.55 21.32 -7.78
C SER A 198 -17.46 20.43 -9.03
N ILE A 199 -17.44 19.10 -8.85
CA ILE A 199 -17.51 18.15 -9.98
C ILE A 199 -18.91 18.18 -10.64
N ASN A 200 -19.97 18.48 -9.88
CA ASN A 200 -21.32 18.63 -10.43
C ASN A 200 -21.57 19.98 -11.13
N GLN A 201 -20.82 21.04 -10.79
CA GLN A 201 -20.94 22.33 -11.50
C GLN A 201 -20.21 22.33 -12.86
N LEU A 202 -19.18 21.50 -13.04
CA LEU A 202 -18.48 21.40 -14.33
C LEU A 202 -19.21 20.55 -15.39
N LYS A 203 -20.27 19.80 -15.02
CA LYS A 203 -21.08 19.01 -15.97
C LYS A 203 -22.39 19.66 -16.44
N TYR A 204 -22.87 20.72 -15.79
CA TYR A 204 -24.08 21.45 -16.20
C TYR A 204 -23.82 22.87 -16.73
N GLY A 205 -22.56 23.25 -16.94
CA GLY A 205 -22.17 24.56 -17.47
C GLY A 205 -21.81 24.61 -18.97
N MET A 206 -22.06 23.53 -19.74
CA MET A 206 -21.84 23.52 -21.18
C MET A 206 -23.00 22.87 -21.94
N THR A 207 -24.13 23.56 -21.95
CA THR A 207 -25.06 23.58 -23.09
C THR A 207 -25.69 24.97 -23.11
N HIS A 208 -25.29 25.77 -24.11
CA HIS A 208 -26.11 26.85 -24.63
C HIS A 208 -27.42 26.29 -25.20
#